data_AF-A0A556BG00-F1
#
_entry.id   AF-A0A556BG00-F1
#
_cell.length_a   1.000
_cell.length_b   1.000
_cell.length_c   1.000
_cell.angle_alpha   90.00
_cell.angle_beta   90.00
_cell.angle_gamma   90.00
#
_symmetry.space_group_name_H-M   'P 1'
#
loop_
_entity.id
_entity.type
_entity.pdbx_description
1 polymer ?
#
loop_
_entity_poly.entity_id
_entity_poly.type
_entity_poly.pdbx_seq_one_letter_code
_entity_poly.pdbx_strand_id
1 'polypeptide(L)' 'MSIEQYINLRKRGKKIEEIQKQSLLSEATLLTLELGYKCYEKNISLDKAINLIDKIVVLNANDTQNTSFSTSVHM' A
#
# COMPACT_ATOMS: atom_id res chain seq x y z
N MET A 1 -11.61 -9.69 -9.54
CA MET A 1 -10.98 -8.87 -10.61
C MET A 1 -9.52 -9.29 -10.73
N SER A 2 -8.99 -9.43 -11.95
CA SER A 2 -7.56 -9.70 -12.15
C SER A 2 -6.72 -8.42 -12.14
N ILE A 3 -5.41 -8.54 -11.91
CA ILE A 3 -4.48 -7.40 -11.93
C ILE A 3 -4.43 -6.72 -13.30
N GLU A 4 -4.53 -7.47 -14.40
CA GLU A 4 -4.51 -6.93 -15.76
C GLU A 4 -5.75 -6.08 -16.04
N GLN A 5 -6.93 -6.53 -15.58
CA GLN A 5 -8.17 -5.75 -15.66
C GLN A 5 -8.05 -4.47 -14.83
N TYR A 6 -7.50 -4.57 -13.63
CA TYR A 6 -7.28 -3.42 -12.75
C TYR A 6 -6.33 -2.39 -13.39
N ILE A 7 -5.19 -2.83 -13.94
CA ILE A 7 -4.23 -1.98 -14.66
C ILE A 7 -4.93 -1.26 -15.82
N ASN A 8 -5.73 -1.97 -16.62
CA ASN A 8 -6.45 -1.38 -17.75
C ASN A 8 -7.45 -0.30 -17.30
N LEU A 9 -8.15 -0.51 -16.19
CA LEU A 9 -9.06 0.51 -15.64
C LEU A 9 -8.31 1.73 -15.11
N ARG A 10 -7.21 1.53 -14.39
CA ARG A 10 -6.37 2.63 -13.88
C ARG A 10 -5.74 3.44 -15.02
N LYS A 11 -5.23 2.78 -16.08
CA LYS A 11 -4.71 3.44 -17.29
C LYS A 11 -5.78 4.25 -18.05
N ARG A 12 -7.06 3.86 -17.95
CA ARG A 12 -8.20 4.63 -18.48
C ARG A 12 -8.60 5.82 -17.59
N GLY A 13 -7.84 6.09 -16.52
CA GLY A 13 -8.09 7.20 -15.61
C GLY A 13 -9.13 6.94 -14.54
N LYS A 14 -9.59 5.68 -14.36
CA LYS A 14 -10.56 5.35 -13.31
C LYS A 14 -9.94 5.51 -11.91
N LYS A 15 -10.73 6.10 -11.00
CA LYS A 15 -10.35 6.22 -9.59
C LYS A 15 -10.51 4.87 -8.87
N ILE A 16 -9.70 4.67 -7.85
CA ILE A 16 -9.73 3.49 -6.96
C ILE A 16 -11.14 3.25 -6.42
N GLU A 17 -11.80 4.30 -5.93
CA GLU A 17 -13.16 4.26 -5.37
C GLU A 17 -14.20 3.81 -6.39
N GLU A 18 -14.07 4.23 -7.65
CA GLU A 18 -14.97 3.79 -8.73
C GLU A 18 -14.80 2.29 -9.00
N ILE A 19 -13.55 1.81 -9.03
CA ILE A 19 -13.25 0.40 -9.27
C ILE A 19 -13.75 -0.46 -8.11
N GLN A 20 -13.56 0.00 -6.88
CA GLN A 20 -14.03 -0.68 -5.67
C GLN A 20 -15.54 -0.85 -5.67
N LYS A 21 -16.29 0.23 -5.96
CA LYS A 21 -17.75 0.20 -6.01
C LYS A 21 -18.28 -0.69 -7.14
N GLN A 22 -17.68 -0.61 -8.34
CA GLN A 22 -18.10 -1.40 -9.49
C GLN A 22 -17.83 -2.89 -9.33
N SER A 23 -16.73 -3.23 -8.65
CA SER A 23 -16.24 -4.61 -8.57
C SER A 23 -16.53 -5.27 -7.22
N LEU A 24 -17.20 -4.57 -6.30
CA LEU A 24 -17.53 -5.01 -4.93
C LEU A 24 -16.31 -5.60 -4.21
N LEU A 25 -15.16 -4.95 -4.36
CA LEU A 25 -13.91 -5.43 -3.79
C LEU A 25 -13.81 -5.03 -2.31
N SER A 26 -13.29 -5.96 -1.49
CA SER A 26 -12.86 -5.61 -0.14
C SER A 26 -11.68 -4.64 -0.19
N GLU A 27 -11.53 -3.83 0.85
CA GLU A 27 -10.45 -2.85 0.97
C GLU A 27 -9.07 -3.52 0.87
N ALA A 28 -8.87 -4.66 1.54
CA ALA A 28 -7.62 -5.42 1.46
C ALA A 28 -7.29 -5.88 0.02
N THR A 29 -8.30 -6.34 -0.73
CA THR A 29 -8.10 -6.76 -2.13
C THR A 29 -7.75 -5.56 -3.01
N LEU A 30 -8.40 -4.42 -2.78
CA LEU A 30 -8.16 -3.18 -3.51
C LEU A 30 -6.74 -2.65 -3.27
N LEU A 31 -6.28 -2.65 -2.02
CA LEU A 31 -4.91 -2.26 -1.66
C LEU A 31 -3.88 -3.18 -2.29
N THR A 32 -4.14 -4.50 -2.33
CA THR A 32 -3.27 -5.47 -3.00
C THR A 32 -3.17 -5.20 -4.50
N LEU A 33 -4.29 -4.89 -5.15
CA LEU A 33 -4.32 -4.52 -6.57
C LEU A 33 -3.61 -3.19 -6.84
N GLU A 34 -3.78 -2.19 -5.97
CA GLU A 34 -3.09 -0.90 -6.11
C GLU A 34 -1.58 -1.05 -5.90
N LEU A 35 -1.14 -1.89 -4.94
CA LEU A 35 0.27 -2.21 -4.77
C LEU A 35 0.85 -2.86 -6.04
N GLY A 36 0.15 -3.85 -6.59
CA GLY A 36 0.54 -4.50 -7.85
C GLY A 36 0.60 -3.51 -9.02
N TYR A 37 -0.39 -2.61 -9.12
CA TYR A 37 -0.41 -1.54 -10.12
C TYR A 37 0.80 -0.60 -9.99
N LYS A 38 1.14 -0.17 -8.78
CA LYS A 38 2.31 0.69 -8.53
C LYS A 38 3.63 0.00 -8.84
N CYS A 39 3.74 -1.29 -8.55
CA CYS A 39 4.90 -2.10 -8.95
C CYS A 39 5.03 -2.16 -10.47
N TYR A 40 3.90 -2.39 -11.18
CA TYR A 40 3.85 -2.38 -12.62
C TYR A 40 4.24 -1.01 -13.22
N GLU A 41 3.71 0.11 -12.71
CA GLU A 41 4.05 1.46 -13.20
C GLU A 41 5.54 1.78 -13.05
N LYS A 42 6.15 1.32 -11.95
CA LYS A 42 7.57 1.57 -11.65
C LYS A 42 8.52 0.52 -12.22
N ASN A 43 8.00 -0.47 -12.94
CA ASN A 43 8.75 -1.62 -13.43
C ASN A 43 9.56 -2.33 -12.31
N ILE A 44 8.95 -2.43 -11.13
CA ILE A 44 9.52 -3.10 -9.96
C ILE A 44 8.95 -4.52 -9.92
N SER A 45 9.84 -5.52 -9.86
CA SER A 45 9.41 -6.89 -9.66
C SER A 45 8.84 -7.08 -8.25
N LEU A 46 7.87 -7.98 -8.10
CA LEU A 46 7.22 -8.22 -6.81
C LEU A 46 8.24 -8.61 -5.73
N ASP A 47 9.24 -9.43 -6.05
CA ASP A 47 10.32 -9.79 -5.12
C ASP A 47 11.09 -8.58 -4.61
N LYS A 48 11.37 -7.60 -5.47
CA LYS A 48 12.05 -6.37 -5.08
C LYS A 48 11.15 -5.50 -4.20
N ALA A 49 9.85 -5.44 -4.49
CA ALA A 49 8.88 -4.73 -3.67
C ALA A 49 8.77 -5.34 -2.27
N ILE A 50 8.69 -6.67 -2.18
CA ILE A 50 8.66 -7.41 -0.90
C ILE A 50 9.95 -7.15 -0.11
N ASN A 51 11.12 -7.27 -0.75
CA ASN A 51 12.40 -7.02 -0.10
C ASN A 51 12.52 -5.56 0.42
N LEU A 52 11.97 -4.58 -0.31
CA LEU A 52 11.87 -3.20 0.14
C LEU A 52 10.95 -3.06 1.36
N ILE A 53 9.78 -3.71 1.34
CA ILE A 53 8.84 -3.70 2.47
C ILE A 53 9.49 -4.30 3.71
N ASP A 54 10.14 -5.47 3.60
CA ASP A 54 10.82 -6.12 4.71
C ASP A 54 11.90 -5.21 5.32
N LYS A 55 12.69 -4.54 4.48
CA LYS A 55 13.70 -3.58 4.93
C LYS A 55 13.10 -2.36 5.64
N ILE A 56 11.97 -1.85 5.16
CA ILE A 56 11.28 -0.71 5.78
C ILE A 56 10.65 -1.11 7.12
N VAL A 57 10.04 -2.30 7.20
CA VAL A 57 9.48 -2.83 8.46
C VAL A 57 10.58 -3.04 9.50
N VAL A 58 11.76 -3.52 9.08
CA VAL A 58 12.94 -3.66 9.95
C VAL A 58 13.43 -2.30 10.47
N LEU A 59 13.33 -1.22 9.69
CA LEU A 59 13.71 0.13 10.14
C LEU A 59 12.73 0.67 11.21
N ASN A 60 11.42 0.50 11.01
CA ASN A 60 10.40 1.00 11.96
C ASN A 60 10.41 0.28 13.33
N ALA A 61 10.89 -0.97 13.40
CA ALA A 61 11.02 -1.68 14.67
C ALA A 61 12.09 -1.07 15.59
N ASN A 62 13.12 -0.44 15.03
CA ASN A 62 14.23 0.14 15.79
C ASN A 62 13.95 1.58 16.27
N ASP A 63 13.00 2.29 15.64
CA ASP A 63 12.60 3.65 16.06
C ASP A 63 11.65 3.69 17.26
N THR A 64 11.15 2.53 17.72
CA THR A 64 10.21 2.46 18.85
C THR A 64 10.89 2.68 20.21
N GLN A 65 12.22 2.79 20.28
CA GLN A 65 12.93 3.01 21.56
C GLN A 65 13.13 4.49 21.95
N ASN A 66 12.76 5.47 21.12
CA ASN A 66 13.08 6.88 21.38
C ASN A 66 11.90 7.86 21.44
N THR A 67 10.67 7.38 21.66
CA THR A 67 9.54 8.25 22.02
C THR A 67 9.21 8.12 23.51
N SER A 68 10.04 8.75 24.35
CA SER A 68 9.63 9.10 25.71
C SER A 68 8.55 10.17 25.62
N PHE A 69 7.28 9.78 25.79
CA PHE A 69 6.19 10.73 26.01
C PHE A 69 6.40 11.37 27.38
N SER A 70 6.83 12.64 27.39
CA SER A 70 6.85 13.46 28.60
C SER A 70 5.41 13.83 28.95
N THR A 71 4.80 13.11 29.89
CA THR A 71 3.53 13.48 30.51
C THR A 71 3.76 14.64 31.47
N SER A 72 3.69 15.87 30.96
CA SER A 72 3.43 17.04 31.80
C SER A 72 1.95 17.41 31.68
N VAL A 73 1.13 16.79 32.54
CA VAL A 73 -0.23 17.26 32.84
C VAL A 73 -0.12 18.02 34.15
N HIS A 74 -0.14 19.34 34.09
CA HIS A 74 -0.34 20.18 35.26
C HIS A 74 -1.85 20.29 35.53
N MET A 75 -2.27 19.88 36.73
CA MET A 75 -3.53 20.30 37.37
C MET A 75 -3.50 21.79 37.69
#